data_AF-A0A9C8HVQ6-F1
#
_entry.id   AF-A0A9C8HVQ6-F1
#
_cell.length_a   1.000
_cell.length_b   1.000
_cell.length_c   1.000
_cell.angle_alpha   90.00
_cell.angle_beta   90.00
_cell.angle_gamma   90.00
#
_symmetry.space_group_name_H-M   'P 1'
#
loop_
_entity.id
_entity.type
_entity.pdbx_description
1 polymer ?
#
loop_
_entity_poly.entity_id
_entity_poly.type
_entity_poly.pdbx_seq_one_letter_code
_entity_poly.pdbx_strand_id
1 'polypeptide(L)'
;MISSKGRLLLLKKRFHRLACLGYPFFVLGLYSMGRFFFFSADDAKIGWLSTALLSMGIFMSFISMSDAGSVTKKEGLKIIKKQARLHTQVIGSLIGFILTTFFGLFVLFIIRDFSLGVAIATFGIGGIALQKFHLDRYLAVLGEEADSE
;
A
#
# COMPACT_ATOMS: atom_id res chain seq x y z
N MET A 1 -20.14 -27.03 8.27
CA MET A 1 -20.02 -26.25 7.01
C MET A 1 -20.15 -24.77 7.33
N ILE A 2 -19.10 -23.96 7.15
CA ILE A 2 -19.20 -22.50 7.30
C ILE A 2 -19.88 -21.93 6.05
N SER A 3 -21.03 -21.28 6.24
CA SER A 3 -21.78 -20.58 5.19
C SER A 3 -20.86 -19.68 4.35
N SER A 4 -21.08 -19.61 3.04
CA SER A 4 -20.30 -18.78 2.10
C SER A 4 -20.18 -17.32 2.58
N LYS A 5 -21.25 -16.79 3.19
CA LYS A 5 -21.26 -15.45 3.82
C LYS A 5 -20.30 -15.33 5.01
N GLY A 6 -20.17 -16.37 5.83
CA GLY A 6 -19.25 -16.40 6.98
C GLY A 6 -17.78 -16.46 6.57
N ARG A 7 -17.47 -17.15 5.46
CA ARG A 7 -16.12 -17.15 4.86
C ARG A 7 -15.74 -15.78 4.29
N LEU A 8 -16.68 -15.11 3.63
CA LEU A 8 -16.49 -13.75 3.10
C LEU A 8 -16.23 -12.73 4.22
N LEU A 9 -16.96 -12.84 5.34
CA LEU A 9 -16.77 -11.99 6.53
C LEU A 9 -15.42 -12.22 7.21
N LEU A 10 -14.96 -13.48 7.29
CA LEU A 10 -13.63 -13.83 7.81
C LEU A 10 -12.50 -13.31 6.92
N LEU A 11 -12.66 -13.41 5.59
CA LEU A 11 -11.72 -12.86 4.61
C LEU A 11 -11.64 -11.34 4.74
N LYS A 12 -12.78 -10.63 4.72
CA LYS A 12 -12.83 -9.17 4.94
C LYS A 12 -12.09 -8.76 6.21
N LYS A 13 -12.32 -9.46 7.34
CA LYS A 13 -11.65 -9.17 8.61
C LYS A 13 -10.14 -9.42 8.59
N ARG A 14 -9.66 -10.41 7.82
CA ARG A 14 -8.22 -10.68 7.63
C ARG A 14 -7.57 -9.63 6.74
N PHE A 15 -8.18 -9.29 5.60
CA PHE A 15 -7.73 -8.22 4.73
C PHE A 15 -7.69 -6.87 5.45
N HIS A 16 -8.64 -6.61 6.34
CA HIS A 16 -8.67 -5.40 7.17
C HIS A 16 -7.46 -5.28 8.11
N ARG A 17 -7.06 -6.37 8.77
CA ARG A 17 -5.85 -6.38 9.60
C ARG A 17 -4.57 -6.25 8.77
N LEU A 18 -4.58 -6.82 7.57
CA LEU A 18 -3.47 -6.70 6.62
C LEU A 18 -3.37 -5.29 6.03
N ALA A 19 -4.48 -4.57 5.89
CA ALA A 19 -4.49 -3.17 5.45
C ALA A 19 -3.76 -2.24 6.43
N CYS A 20 -3.74 -2.56 7.73
CA CYS A 20 -2.92 -1.83 8.70
C CYS A 20 -1.41 -1.95 8.46
N LEU A 21 -0.95 -2.84 7.56
CA LEU A 21 0.45 -3.02 7.21
C LEU A 21 0.92 -2.16 6.03
N GLY A 22 0.09 -1.24 5.50
CA GLY A 22 0.46 -0.41 4.35
C GLY A 22 1.71 0.44 4.54
N TYR A 23 1.87 1.06 5.72
CA TYR A 23 3.09 1.81 6.05
C TYR A 23 4.33 0.88 6.21
N PRO A 24 4.24 -0.28 6.89
CA PRO A 24 5.29 -1.30 6.85
C PRO A 24 5.69 -1.73 5.43
N PHE A 25 4.74 -1.94 4.51
CA PHE A 25 5.05 -2.27 3.12
C PHE A 25 5.82 -1.16 2.40
N PHE A 26 5.45 0.10 2.63
CA PHE A 26 6.18 1.26 2.10
C PHE A 26 7.64 1.29 2.61
N VAL A 27 7.84 1.13 3.93
CA VAL A 27 9.18 1.13 4.55
C VAL A 27 10.03 -0.05 4.05
N LEU A 28 9.43 -1.25 3.92
CA LEU A 28 10.10 -2.44 3.39
C LEU A 28 10.52 -2.28 1.93
N GLY A 29 9.67 -1.68 1.09
CA GLY A 29 10.02 -1.42 -0.31
C GLY A 29 11.13 -0.39 -0.44
N LEU A 30 11.06 0.72 0.30
CA LEU A 30 12.13 1.73 0.36
C LEU A 30 13.45 1.15 0.85
N TYR A 31 13.42 0.33 1.91
CA TYR A 31 14.61 -0.36 2.42
C TYR A 31 15.22 -1.29 1.37
N SER A 32 14.37 -2.04 0.66
CA SER A 32 14.82 -2.98 -0.38
C SER A 32 15.43 -2.26 -1.58
N MET A 33 14.81 -1.16 -2.03
CA MET A 33 15.37 -0.30 -3.10
C MET A 33 16.67 0.38 -2.64
N GLY A 34 16.72 0.94 -1.44
CA GLY A 34 17.92 1.57 -0.90
C GLY A 34 19.08 0.57 -0.81
N ARG A 35 18.84 -0.63 -0.27
CA ARG A 35 19.86 -1.68 -0.22
C ARG A 35 20.40 -2.03 -1.61
N PHE A 36 19.55 -2.03 -2.63
CA PHE A 36 19.96 -2.31 -4.00
C PHE A 36 20.85 -1.24 -4.62
N PHE A 37 20.52 0.05 -4.44
CA PHE A 37 21.31 1.15 -5.01
C PHE A 37 22.62 1.40 -4.25
N PHE A 38 22.69 1.09 -2.94
CA PHE A 38 23.88 1.35 -2.12
C PHE A 38 24.84 0.16 -1.98
N PHE A 39 24.36 -1.09 -2.11
CA PHE A 39 25.21 -2.28 -2.01
C PHE A 39 25.20 -3.01 -3.36
N SER A 40 26.34 -2.97 -4.06
CA SER A 40 26.56 -3.48 -5.42
C SER A 40 25.69 -4.67 -5.82
N ALA A 41 25.05 -4.51 -6.99
CA ALA A 41 24.13 -5.42 -7.61
C ALA A 41 24.84 -6.69 -8.12
N ASP A 42 24.71 -7.79 -7.39
CA ASP A 42 24.80 -9.11 -8.01
C ASP A 42 23.49 -9.37 -8.77
N ASP A 43 23.55 -9.95 -9.97
CA ASP A 43 22.36 -10.27 -10.78
C ASP A 43 21.34 -11.13 -10.02
N ALA A 44 21.82 -12.02 -9.15
CA ALA A 44 20.96 -12.79 -8.26
C ALA A 44 20.12 -11.90 -7.33
N LYS A 45 20.71 -10.82 -6.79
CA LYS A 45 20.02 -9.89 -5.88
C LYS A 45 18.99 -9.03 -6.62
N ILE A 46 19.20 -8.72 -7.91
CA ILE A 46 18.22 -8.03 -8.77
C ILE A 46 16.95 -8.87 -8.92
N GLY A 47 17.09 -10.17 -9.18
CA GLY A 47 15.96 -11.08 -9.33
C GLY A 47 15.10 -11.20 -8.08
N TRP A 48 15.74 -11.36 -6.91
CA TRP A 48 15.05 -11.40 -5.62
C TRP A 48 14.32 -10.08 -5.30
N LEU A 49 14.98 -8.94 -5.55
CA LEU A 49 14.37 -7.62 -5.36
C LEU A 49 13.16 -7.42 -6.26
N SER A 50 13.31 -7.72 -7.55
CA SER A 50 12.24 -7.56 -8.54
C SER A 50 11.01 -8.39 -8.15
N THR A 51 11.22 -9.65 -7.77
CA THR A 51 10.14 -10.53 -7.31
C THR A 51 9.47 -10.02 -6.04
N ALA A 52 10.24 -9.52 -5.08
CA ALA A 52 9.72 -8.98 -3.82
C ALA A 52 8.87 -7.72 -4.06
N LEU A 53 9.38 -6.76 -4.84
CA LEU A 53 8.68 -5.52 -5.18
C LEU A 53 7.38 -5.79 -5.95
N LEU A 54 7.45 -6.67 -6.95
CA LEU A 54 6.30 -7.04 -7.77
C LEU A 54 5.22 -7.74 -6.90
N SER A 55 5.63 -8.70 -6.07
CA SER A 55 4.72 -9.40 -5.15
C SER A 55 4.08 -8.45 -4.14
N MET A 56 4.86 -7.52 -3.58
CA MET A 56 4.35 -6.50 -2.66
C MET A 56 3.34 -5.57 -3.36
N GLY A 57 3.64 -5.08 -4.57
CA GLY A 57 2.72 -4.23 -5.33
C GLY A 57 1.38 -4.91 -5.65
N ILE A 58 1.45 -6.17 -6.09
CA ILE A 58 0.25 -6.98 -6.36
C ILE A 58 -0.54 -7.19 -5.06
N PHE A 59 0.13 -7.55 -3.96
CA PHE A 59 -0.52 -7.78 -2.67
C PHE A 59 -1.20 -6.52 -2.13
N MET A 60 -0.55 -5.36 -2.23
CA MET A 60 -1.13 -4.07 -1.85
C MET A 60 -2.37 -3.72 -2.69
N SER A 61 -2.34 -4.05 -3.99
CA SER A 61 -3.49 -3.87 -4.88
C SER A 61 -4.67 -4.78 -4.49
N PHE A 62 -4.41 -6.03 -4.09
CA PHE A 62 -5.48 -6.90 -3.57
C PHE A 62 -6.06 -6.39 -2.25
N ILE A 63 -5.22 -5.85 -1.37
CA ILE A 63 -5.70 -5.24 -0.13
C ILE A 63 -6.58 -4.04 -0.43
N SER A 64 -6.21 -3.17 -1.38
CA SER A 64 -6.99 -1.96 -1.69
C SER A 64 -8.38 -2.23 -2.28
N MET A 65 -8.58 -3.40 -2.88
CA MET A 65 -9.90 -3.87 -3.33
C MET A 65 -10.84 -4.27 -2.17
N SER A 66 -10.34 -4.24 -0.93
CA SER A 66 -11.17 -4.50 0.25
C SER A 66 -12.16 -3.37 0.49
N ASP A 67 -13.22 -3.68 1.23
CA ASP A 67 -14.28 -2.73 1.55
C ASP A 67 -13.79 -1.68 2.56
N ALA A 68 -13.62 -0.44 2.10
CA ALA A 68 -13.12 0.68 2.92
C ALA A 68 -14.13 1.14 3.98
N GLY A 69 -15.43 0.83 3.78
CA GLY A 69 -16.52 1.28 4.66
C GLY A 69 -16.67 0.49 5.95
N SER A 70 -16.04 -0.68 6.10
CA SER A 70 -16.14 -1.45 7.36
C SER A 70 -15.14 -0.93 8.40
N VAL A 71 -15.38 0.26 8.96
CA VAL A 71 -14.55 0.83 10.03
C VAL A 71 -15.09 0.44 11.39
N THR A 72 -14.25 -0.14 12.25
CA THR A 72 -14.69 -0.43 13.62
C THR A 72 -14.68 0.85 14.47
N LYS A 73 -15.64 1.01 15.40
CA LYS A 73 -15.71 2.19 16.31
C LYS A 73 -14.37 2.50 17.01
N LYS A 74 -13.60 1.47 17.38
CA LYS A 74 -12.28 1.62 18.00
C LYS A 74 -11.22 2.21 17.05
N GLU A 75 -11.33 1.95 15.75
CA GLU A 75 -10.43 2.51 14.74
C GLU A 75 -10.84 3.92 14.33
N GLY A 76 -12.15 4.19 14.22
CA GLY A 76 -12.67 5.54 14.01
C GLY A 76 -12.11 6.51 15.05
N LEU A 77 -12.28 6.20 16.35
CA LEU A 77 -11.75 7.03 17.45
C LEU A 77 -10.23 7.26 17.37
N LYS A 78 -9.46 6.31 16.85
CA LYS A 78 -8.01 6.48 16.63
C LYS A 78 -7.71 7.43 15.48
N ILE A 79 -8.49 7.33 14.40
CA ILE A 79 -8.39 8.19 13.22
C ILE A 79 -8.66 9.64 13.61
N ILE A 80 -9.74 9.86 14.35
CA ILE A 80 -10.18 11.18 14.84
C ILE A 80 -9.14 11.79 15.77
N LYS A 81 -8.73 11.04 16.81
CA LYS A 81 -7.73 11.51 17.80
C LYS A 81 -6.36 11.82 17.22
N LYS A 82 -6.00 11.26 16.05
CA LYS A 82 -4.69 11.43 15.41
C LYS A 82 -4.80 11.89 13.95
N GLN A 83 -5.86 12.62 13.62
CA GLN A 83 -6.24 13.03 12.27
C GLN A 83 -5.08 13.66 11.50
N ALA A 84 -4.49 14.74 12.01
CA ALA A 84 -3.42 15.46 11.32
C ALA A 84 -2.21 14.56 11.02
N ARG A 85 -1.77 13.74 11.98
CA ARG A 85 -0.61 12.86 11.80
C ARG A 85 -0.87 11.76 10.78
N LEU A 86 -2.03 11.12 10.85
CA LEU A 86 -2.41 10.06 9.92
C LEU A 86 -2.60 10.60 8.50
N HIS A 87 -3.22 11.77 8.37
CA HIS A 87 -3.40 12.45 7.10
C HIS A 87 -2.06 12.79 6.44
N THR A 88 -1.12 13.40 7.18
CA THR A 88 0.24 13.69 6.66
C THR A 88 0.99 12.41 6.29
N GLN A 89 0.82 11.31 7.04
CA GLN A 89 1.45 10.04 6.71
C GLN A 89 0.88 9.42 5.42
N VAL A 90 -0.44 9.44 5.24
CA VAL A 90 -1.11 8.92 4.04
C VAL A 90 -0.72 9.75 2.82
N ILE A 91 -0.77 11.08 2.91
CA ILE A 91 -0.37 11.96 1.80
C ILE A 91 1.13 11.85 1.49
N GLY A 92 1.98 11.86 2.53
CA GLY A 92 3.43 11.76 2.35
C GLY A 92 3.84 10.44 1.69
N SER A 93 3.23 9.33 2.11
CA SER A 93 3.47 8.02 1.47
C SER A 93 2.88 7.93 0.07
N LEU A 94 1.72 8.55 -0.18
CA LEU A 94 1.13 8.64 -1.52
C LEU A 94 2.06 9.35 -2.51
N ILE A 95 2.61 10.51 -2.14
CA ILE A 95 3.61 11.22 -2.95
C ILE A 95 4.83 10.33 -3.19
N GLY A 96 5.31 9.65 -2.15
CA GLY A 96 6.40 8.68 -2.26
C GLY A 96 6.14 7.60 -3.31
N PHE A 97 4.98 6.96 -3.27
CA PHE A 97 4.61 5.92 -4.25
C PHE A 97 4.41 6.46 -5.68
N ILE A 98 3.92 7.69 -5.84
CA ILE A 98 3.85 8.37 -7.14
C ILE A 98 5.26 8.54 -7.71
N LEU A 99 6.20 9.07 -6.91
CA LEU A 99 7.60 9.22 -7.31
C LEU A 99 8.24 7.86 -7.62
N THR A 100 7.96 6.83 -6.82
CA THR A 100 8.43 5.46 -7.11
C THR A 100 7.89 4.92 -8.43
N THR A 101 6.63 5.21 -8.76
CA THR A 101 6.05 4.82 -10.05
C THR A 101 6.77 5.50 -11.20
N PHE A 102 6.97 6.82 -11.13
CA PHE A 102 7.75 7.57 -12.13
C PHE A 102 9.18 7.05 -12.25
N PHE A 103 9.81 6.71 -11.13
CA PHE A 103 11.14 6.12 -11.13
C PHE A 103 11.16 4.74 -11.80
N GLY A 104 10.17 3.88 -11.56
CA GLY A 104 10.04 2.60 -12.26
C GLY A 104 9.85 2.77 -13.77
N LEU A 105 9.04 3.74 -14.19
CA LEU A 105 8.87 4.09 -15.61
C LEU A 105 10.17 4.63 -16.22
N PHE A 106 10.94 5.43 -15.48
CA PHE A 106 12.26 5.89 -15.91
C PHE A 106 13.22 4.72 -16.13
N VAL A 107 13.29 3.78 -15.18
CA VAL A 107 14.12 2.56 -15.32
C VAL A 107 13.67 1.73 -16.54
N LEU A 108 12.36 1.62 -16.76
CA LEU A 108 11.78 0.86 -17.86
C LEU A 108 12.09 1.46 -19.24
N PHE A 109 11.89 2.76 -19.43
CA PHE A 109 11.99 3.41 -20.74
C PHE A 109 13.38 4.00 -21.05
N ILE A 110 14.08 4.51 -20.05
CA ILE A 110 15.36 5.20 -20.23
C ILE A 110 16.54 4.25 -20.01
N ILE A 111 16.56 3.55 -18.88
CA ILE A 111 17.62 2.57 -18.57
C ILE A 111 17.43 1.27 -19.36
N ARG A 112 16.19 0.98 -19.79
CA ARG A 112 15.79 -0.24 -20.52
C ARG A 112 15.97 -1.54 -19.72
N ASP A 113 15.97 -1.45 -18.40
CA ASP A 113 15.84 -2.62 -17.53
C ASP A 113 14.35 -2.90 -17.28
N PHE A 114 13.80 -3.76 -18.14
CA PHE A 114 12.38 -4.09 -18.11
C PHE A 114 11.98 -4.84 -16.83
N SER A 115 12.82 -5.76 -16.34
CA SER A 115 12.48 -6.56 -15.15
C SER A 115 12.37 -5.68 -13.92
N LEU A 116 13.41 -4.87 -13.67
CA LEU A 116 13.45 -3.99 -12.52
C LEU A 116 12.45 -2.84 -12.66
N GLY A 117 12.33 -2.25 -13.85
CA GLY A 117 11.41 -1.16 -14.15
C GLY A 117 9.94 -1.55 -13.92
N VAL A 118 9.51 -2.72 -14.43
CA VAL A 118 8.15 -3.24 -14.18
C VAL A 118 7.93 -3.51 -12.70
N ALA A 119 8.90 -4.11 -12.00
CA ALA A 119 8.78 -4.41 -10.57
C ALA A 119 8.60 -3.14 -9.73
N ILE A 120 9.43 -2.12 -9.96
CA ILE A 120 9.35 -0.84 -9.26
C ILE A 120 8.03 -0.12 -9.58
N ALA A 121 7.63 -0.06 -10.85
CA ALA A 121 6.39 0.61 -11.25
C ALA A 121 5.17 -0.11 -10.65
N THR A 122 5.15 -1.44 -10.66
CA THR A 122 4.08 -2.26 -10.06
C THR A 122 3.98 -2.03 -8.55
N PHE A 123 5.13 -1.97 -7.86
CA PHE A 123 5.19 -1.62 -6.45
C PHE A 123 4.61 -0.23 -6.17
N GLY A 124 5.00 0.77 -6.97
CA GLY A 124 4.48 2.14 -6.89
C GLY A 124 2.96 2.21 -7.06
N ILE A 125 2.43 1.59 -8.12
CA ILE A 125 0.98 1.55 -8.42
C ILE A 125 0.21 0.85 -7.29
N GLY A 126 0.71 -0.28 -6.80
CA GLY A 126 0.08 -0.98 -5.68
C GLY A 126 0.03 -0.15 -4.40
N GLY A 127 1.09 0.61 -4.13
CA GLY A 127 1.12 1.56 -3.03
C GLY A 127 0.14 2.72 -3.18
N ILE A 128 0.00 3.30 -4.37
CA ILE A 128 -1.01 4.32 -4.68
C ILE A 128 -2.41 3.78 -4.42
N ALA A 129 -2.72 2.57 -4.91
CA ALA A 129 -4.01 1.94 -4.71
C ALA A 129 -4.32 1.75 -3.21
N LEU A 130 -3.32 1.32 -2.42
CA LEU A 130 -3.47 1.16 -0.98
C LEU A 130 -3.67 2.49 -0.24
N GLN A 131 -2.94 3.55 -0.61
CA GLN A 131 -3.13 4.87 -0.02
C GLN A 131 -4.49 5.48 -0.39
N LYS A 132 -4.99 5.24 -1.60
CA LYS A 132 -6.36 5.59 -1.98
C LYS A 132 -7.38 4.92 -1.06
N PHE A 133 -7.24 3.61 -0.82
CA PHE A 133 -8.09 2.88 0.13
C PHE A 133 -8.05 3.50 1.54
N HIS A 134 -6.87 3.89 2.03
CA HIS A 134 -6.74 4.55 3.33
C HIS A 134 -7.41 5.93 3.36
N LEU A 135 -7.31 6.70 2.28
CA LEU A 135 -7.90 8.02 2.15
C LEU A 135 -9.44 7.94 2.06
N ASP A 136 -9.97 7.01 1.26
CA ASP A 136 -11.40 6.75 1.14
C ASP A 136 -11.99 6.36 2.52
N ARG A 137 -11.27 5.52 3.27
CA ARG A 137 -11.64 5.12 4.64
C ARG A 137 -11.57 6.28 5.63
N TYR A 138 -10.59 7.17 5.48
CA TYR A 138 -10.44 8.34 6.31
C TYR A 138 -11.60 9.33 6.10
N LEU A 139 -11.97 9.56 4.85
CA LEU A 139 -13.12 10.40 4.47
C LEU A 139 -14.44 9.81 4.97
N ALA A 140 -14.63 8.49 4.89
CA ALA A 140 -15.83 7.83 5.40
C ALA A 140 -16.02 8.05 6.92
N VAL A 141 -14.94 7.98 7.70
CA VAL A 141 -15.00 8.21 9.16
C VAL A 141 -15.36 9.66 9.49
N LEU A 142 -14.80 10.63 8.76
CA LEU A 142 -15.10 12.04 8.98
C LEU A 142 -16.52 12.41 8.54
N GLY A 143 -17.04 11.78 7.49
CA GLY A 143 -18.43 11.95 7.05
C GLY A 143 -19.44 11.43 8.08
N GLU A 144 -19.19 10.25 8.66
CA GLU A 144 -20.04 9.69 9.72
C GLU A 144 -20.08 10.58 10.98
N GLU A 145 -18.97 11.26 11.32
CA GLU A 145 -18.96 12.22 12.43
C GLU A 145 -19.74 13.50 12.12
N ALA A 146 -19.60 14.03 10.90
CA ALA A 146 -20.31 15.25 10.49
C ALA A 146 -21.83 15.07 10.42
N ASP A 147 -22.32 13.87 10.10
CA ASP A 147 -23.75 13.54 10.11
C ASP A 147 -24.29 13.20 11.52
N SER A 148 -23.40 13.08 12.52
CA SER A 148 -23.74 12.77 13.91
C SER A 148 -23.83 14.00 14.83
N GLU A 149 -23.42 15.18 14.35
CA GLU A 149 -23.64 16.50 14.99
C GLU A 149 -24.96 17.14 14.53
#